data_AF-A0A3E3E363-F1
#
_entry.id   AF-A0A3E3E363-F1
#
_cell.length_a   1.000
_cell.length_b   1.000
_cell.length_c   1.000
_cell.angle_alpha   90.00
_cell.angle_beta   90.00
_cell.angle_gamma   90.00
#
_symmetry.space_group_name_H-M   'P 1'
#
loop_
_entity.id
_entity.type
_entity.pdbx_description
1 polymer ?
#
loop_
_entity_poly.entity_id
_entity_poly.type
_entity_poly.pdbx_seq_one_letter_code
_entity_poly.pdbx_strand_id
1 'polypeptide(L)'
;MRKIIITFVVSVILVISGALVFAMELSQIQFRAKTLPVETKTETITIENHTGAVLLELDPYIDFRYEEIQLEVESFQMDPNLKEDQMKIEYPEFLELAYGEEGEPVHSRIWFFSTLNGDHNVFSHIHSLEDIKEIWNQKEITLYKPDAKNLHIKVFYGKKLEGKIDIY
;
A
#
# COMPACT_ATOMS: atom_id res chain seq x y z
N MET A 1 -44.30 -36.42 -12.00
CA MET A 1 -43.98 -34.98 -12.21
C MET A 1 -44.27 -34.10 -10.99
N ARG A 2 -45.46 -34.11 -10.38
CA ARG A 2 -45.81 -33.24 -9.22
C ARG A 2 -44.84 -33.31 -8.02
N LYS A 3 -44.31 -34.48 -7.66
CA LYS A 3 -43.33 -34.64 -6.55
C LYS A 3 -41.97 -34.00 -6.88
N ILE A 4 -41.49 -34.14 -8.12
CA ILE A 4 -40.23 -33.55 -8.59
C ILE A 4 -40.32 -32.01 -8.58
N ILE A 5 -41.48 -31.47 -9.00
CA ILE A 5 -41.73 -30.02 -8.98
C ILE A 5 -41.71 -29.49 -7.54
N ILE A 6 -42.34 -30.21 -6.59
CA ILE A 6 -42.33 -29.80 -5.17
C ILE A 6 -40.90 -29.82 -4.61
N THR A 7 -40.13 -30.88 -4.85
CA THR A 7 -38.73 -30.96 -4.40
C THR A 7 -37.88 -29.84 -5.01
N PHE A 8 -38.08 -29.52 -6.29
CA PHE A 8 -37.37 -28.43 -6.96
C PHE A 8 -37.74 -27.06 -6.37
N VAL A 9 -39.02 -26.80 -6.11
CA VAL A 9 -39.48 -25.57 -5.47
C VAL A 9 -38.90 -25.44 -4.06
N VAL A 10 -38.87 -26.52 -3.29
CA VAL A 10 -38.27 -26.54 -1.94
C VAL A 10 -36.76 -26.28 -2.01
N SER A 11 -36.03 -26.89 -2.95
CA SER A 11 -34.59 -26.62 -3.09
C SER A 11 -34.30 -25.17 -3.46
N VAL A 12 -35.13 -24.55 -4.32
CA VAL A 12 -34.97 -23.13 -4.68
C VAL A 12 -35.20 -22.24 -3.46
N ILE A 13 -36.24 -22.50 -2.66
CA ILE A 13 -36.52 -21.74 -1.44
C ILE A 13 -35.36 -21.86 -0.44
N LEU A 14 -34.79 -23.06 -0.28
CA LEU A 14 -33.65 -23.27 0.62
C LEU A 14 -32.40 -22.51 0.15
N VAL A 15 -32.12 -22.50 -1.16
CA VAL A 15 -30.99 -21.73 -1.72
C VAL A 15 -31.17 -20.24 -1.49
N ILE A 16 -32.37 -19.70 -1.76
CA ILE A 16 -32.67 -18.27 -1.57
C ILE A 16 -32.58 -17.90 -0.09
N SER A 17 -33.14 -18.73 0.81
CA SER A 17 -33.09 -18.49 2.25
C SER A 17 -31.67 -18.51 2.78
N GLY A 18 -30.85 -19.47 2.32
CA GLY A 18 -29.43 -19.55 2.66
C GLY A 18 -28.64 -18.32 2.19
N ALA A 19 -28.88 -17.88 0.94
CA ALA A 19 -28.24 -16.68 0.40
C ALA A 19 -28.65 -15.40 1.17
N LEU A 20 -29.91 -15.30 1.60
CA LEU A 20 -30.39 -14.16 2.37
C LEU A 20 -29.76 -14.11 3.77
N VAL A 21 -29.67 -15.25 4.46
CA VAL A 21 -28.96 -15.35 5.75
C VAL A 21 -27.49 -14.97 5.58
N PHE A 22 -26.84 -15.47 4.53
CA PHE A 22 -25.45 -15.14 4.23
C PHE A 22 -25.24 -13.64 3.96
N ALA A 23 -26.13 -13.02 3.17
CA ALA A 23 -26.09 -11.58 2.91
C ALA A 23 -26.31 -10.74 4.18
N MET A 24 -27.25 -11.14 5.05
CA MET A 24 -27.44 -10.48 6.35
C MET A 24 -26.20 -10.60 7.23
N GLU A 25 -25.57 -11.77 7.30
CA GLU A 25 -24.35 -11.99 8.07
C GLU A 25 -23.16 -11.19 7.54
N LEU A 26 -23.05 -11.01 6.22
CA LEU A 26 -22.04 -10.12 5.61
C LEU A 26 -22.32 -8.65 5.92
N SER A 27 -23.59 -8.23 5.94
CA SER A 27 -23.96 -6.83 6.25
C SER A 27 -23.64 -6.40 7.68
N GLN A 28 -23.41 -7.38 8.57
CA GLN A 28 -23.01 -7.12 9.96
C GLN A 28 -21.50 -6.92 10.12
N ILE A 29 -20.69 -7.19 9.08
CA ILE A 29 -19.24 -6.95 9.14
C ILE A 29 -18.99 -5.45 9.17
N GLN A 30 -18.29 -4.99 10.21
CA GLN A 30 -17.93 -3.59 10.39
C GLN A 30 -16.49 -3.34 9.93
N PHE A 31 -16.26 -2.22 9.26
CA PHE A 31 -14.91 -1.75 8.97
C PHE A 31 -14.47 -0.80 10.08
N ARG A 32 -13.36 -1.14 10.75
CA ARG A 32 -12.77 -0.29 11.77
C ARG A 32 -11.48 0.29 11.28
N ALA A 33 -11.40 1.61 11.25
CA ALA A 33 -10.14 2.29 11.02
C ALA A 33 -9.27 2.21 12.28
N LYS A 34 -8.07 1.64 12.15
CA LYS A 34 -7.03 1.68 13.18
C LYS A 34 -5.88 2.55 12.69
N THR A 35 -5.53 3.53 13.50
CA THR A 35 -4.38 4.37 13.22
C THR A 35 -3.10 3.59 13.53
N LEU A 36 -2.18 3.56 12.57
CA LEU A 36 -0.83 3.04 12.77
C LEU A 36 0.10 4.17 13.18
N PRO A 37 0.97 3.97 14.19
CA PRO A 37 2.10 4.85 14.39
C PRO A 37 2.98 4.81 13.12
N VAL A 38 3.53 5.96 12.74
CA VAL A 38 4.42 6.07 11.59
C VAL A 38 5.82 5.66 12.04
N GLU A 39 6.10 4.36 11.99
CA GLU A 39 7.47 3.85 12.13
C GLU A 39 8.24 4.11 10.82
N THR A 40 9.54 4.40 10.93
CA THR A 40 10.40 4.72 9.79
C THR A 40 11.44 3.64 9.59
N LYS A 41 11.67 3.25 8.33
CA LYS A 41 12.82 2.43 7.94
C LYS A 41 13.79 3.23 7.09
N THR A 42 14.97 2.68 6.87
CA THR A 42 16.03 3.32 6.11
C THR A 42 16.62 2.35 5.09
N GLU A 43 16.74 2.80 3.85
CA GLU A 43 17.39 2.05 2.79
C GLU A 43 18.49 2.86 2.12
N THR A 44 19.53 2.16 1.66
CA THR A 44 20.65 2.76 0.92
C THR A 44 20.70 2.15 -0.47
N ILE A 45 20.62 3.01 -1.48
CA ILE A 45 20.59 2.68 -2.90
C ILE A 45 21.90 3.18 -3.51
N THR A 46 22.44 2.43 -4.47
CA THR A 46 23.60 2.86 -5.26
C THR A 46 23.11 3.25 -6.64
N ILE A 47 23.37 4.50 -7.04
CA ILE A 47 22.95 5.08 -8.31
C ILE A 47 24.05 4.84 -9.33
N GLU A 48 23.72 4.23 -10.46
CA GLU A 48 24.73 3.93 -11.48
C GLU A 48 25.23 5.22 -12.17
N ASN A 49 26.54 5.32 -12.38
CA ASN A 49 27.18 6.55 -12.90
C ASN A 49 26.75 6.94 -14.33
N HIS A 50 26.06 6.06 -15.07
CA HIS A 50 25.68 6.31 -16.45
C HIS A 50 24.34 7.07 -16.58
N THR A 51 23.63 7.28 -15.47
CA THR A 51 22.35 8.00 -15.46
C THR A 51 22.55 9.51 -15.37
N GLY A 52 21.74 10.26 -16.14
CA GLY A 52 21.87 11.71 -16.26
C GLY A 52 21.38 12.45 -15.01
N ALA A 53 20.17 12.12 -14.57
CA ALA A 53 19.54 12.65 -13.36
C ALA A 53 18.85 11.52 -12.57
N VAL A 54 18.61 11.79 -11.29
CA VAL A 54 17.86 10.94 -10.36
C VAL A 54 16.52 11.61 -10.08
N LEU A 55 15.42 10.96 -10.45
CA LEU A 55 14.07 11.41 -10.15
C LEU A 55 13.60 10.74 -8.87
N LEU A 56 13.28 11.53 -7.84
CA LEU A 56 12.66 11.07 -6.60
C LEU A 56 11.19 11.49 -6.59
N GLU A 57 10.30 10.53 -6.75
CA GLU A 57 8.85 10.77 -6.77
C GLU A 57 8.26 10.64 -5.37
N LEU A 58 7.57 11.68 -4.94
CA LEU A 58 6.93 11.81 -3.63
C LEU A 58 5.44 11.45 -3.63
N ASP A 59 4.89 11.14 -4.80
CA ASP A 59 3.52 10.65 -4.94
C ASP A 59 3.52 9.11 -4.91
N PRO A 60 3.30 8.47 -3.73
CA PRO A 60 3.27 7.03 -3.67
C PRO A 60 2.09 6.49 -4.48
N TYR A 61 2.33 5.43 -5.24
CA TYR A 61 1.22 4.68 -5.83
C TYR A 61 0.46 3.99 -4.69
N ILE A 62 -0.79 4.42 -4.48
CA ILE A 62 -1.69 3.89 -3.47
C ILE A 62 -2.89 3.30 -4.20
N ASP A 63 -3.07 1.99 -4.08
CA ASP A 63 -4.06 1.27 -4.88
C ASP A 63 -5.52 1.68 -4.54
N PHE A 64 -5.80 2.32 -3.40
CA PHE A 64 -7.19 2.72 -3.05
C PHE A 64 -7.32 3.93 -2.11
N ARG A 65 -8.28 4.81 -2.44
CA ARG A 65 -9.34 5.50 -1.65
C ARG A 65 -9.08 6.04 -0.22
N TYR A 66 -7.87 5.99 0.32
CA TYR A 66 -7.50 6.87 1.43
C TYR A 66 -7.40 8.31 0.93
N GLU A 67 -7.58 9.30 1.83
CA GLU A 67 -7.18 10.68 1.51
C GLU A 67 -5.74 10.65 1.00
N GLU A 68 -5.46 11.35 -0.10
CA GLU A 68 -4.13 11.38 -0.75
C GLU A 68 -3.04 11.54 0.31
N ILE A 69 -2.24 10.49 0.49
CA ILE A 69 -1.06 10.53 1.36
C ILE A 69 -0.01 11.33 0.60
N GLN A 70 0.48 12.41 1.19
CA GLN A 70 1.52 13.24 0.60
C GLN A 70 2.83 12.96 1.31
N LEU A 71 3.89 12.69 0.54
CA LEU A 71 5.24 12.64 1.10
C LEU A 71 5.87 14.02 1.04
N GLU A 72 6.50 14.43 2.14
CA GLU A 72 7.24 15.68 2.24
C GLU A 72 8.69 15.37 2.61
N VAL A 73 9.63 16.03 1.94
CA VAL A 73 11.05 15.89 2.25
C VAL A 73 11.40 16.81 3.44
N GLU A 74 11.61 16.22 4.61
CA GLU A 74 11.97 16.93 5.84
C GLU A 74 13.45 17.32 5.86
N SER A 75 14.32 16.46 5.32
CA SER A 75 15.75 16.69 5.24
C SER A 75 16.27 16.28 3.87
N PHE A 76 17.02 17.16 3.23
CA PHE A 76 17.66 16.93 1.95
C PHE A 76 19.08 17.51 1.97
N GLN A 77 20.08 16.66 2.16
CA GLN A 77 21.47 17.14 2.27
C GLN A 77 22.49 16.07 1.90
N MET A 78 23.67 16.53 1.49
CA MET A 78 24.81 15.65 1.26
C MET A 78 25.33 15.08 2.59
N ASP A 79 25.57 13.77 2.65
CA ASP A 79 26.24 13.11 3.78
C ASP A 79 27.67 12.72 3.37
N PRO A 80 28.72 13.28 4.01
CA PRO A 80 30.11 13.00 3.66
C PRO A 80 30.54 11.56 4.00
N ASN A 81 29.75 10.83 4.78
CA ASN A 81 30.03 9.43 5.14
C ASN A 81 29.42 8.43 4.15
N LEU A 82 28.54 8.87 3.25
CA LEU A 82 28.04 8.03 2.16
C LEU A 82 29.07 7.91 1.04
N LYS A 83 29.06 6.77 0.34
CA LYS A 83 29.82 6.66 -0.92
C LYS A 83 29.29 7.69 -1.92
N GLU A 84 30.17 8.14 -2.80
CA GLU A 84 29.88 9.27 -3.69
C GLU A 84 28.61 9.08 -4.55
N ASP A 85 28.30 7.84 -4.93
CA ASP A 85 27.21 7.40 -5.79
C ASP A 85 26.02 6.80 -5.01
N GLN A 86 25.99 6.93 -3.69
CA GLN A 86 24.92 6.37 -2.86
C GLN A 86 23.91 7.41 -2.41
N MET A 87 22.67 6.97 -2.27
CA MET A 87 21.59 7.70 -1.65
C MET A 87 21.02 6.86 -0.50
N LYS A 88 20.83 7.48 0.66
CA LYS A 88 20.19 6.90 1.82
C LYS A 88 18.87 7.61 2.06
N ILE A 89 17.78 6.85 2.13
CA ILE A 89 16.43 7.38 2.27
C ILE A 89 15.81 6.77 3.53
N GLU A 90 15.35 7.64 4.43
CA GLU A 90 14.54 7.27 5.59
C GLU A 90 13.08 7.62 5.28
N TYR A 91 12.18 6.65 5.42
CA TYR A 91 10.78 6.78 5.01
C TYR A 91 9.86 5.86 5.82
N PRO A 92 8.53 6.11 5.83
CA PRO A 92 7.57 5.28 6.56
C PRO A 92 7.64 3.79 6.19
N GLU A 93 7.63 2.90 7.19
CA GLU A 93 7.85 1.47 7.01
C GLU A 93 6.77 0.77 6.18
N PHE A 94 5.52 1.25 6.25
CA PHE A 94 4.40 0.76 5.45
C PHE A 94 4.47 1.18 3.98
N LEU A 95 5.51 1.91 3.58
CA LEU A 95 5.83 2.11 2.18
C LEU A 95 6.91 1.11 1.75
N GLU A 96 6.89 0.75 0.48
CA GLU A 96 7.99 0.06 -0.20
C GLU A 96 8.63 1.03 -1.18
N LEU A 97 9.95 1.07 -1.20
CA LEU A 97 10.71 1.83 -2.17
C LEU A 97 11.06 0.92 -3.36
N ALA A 98 10.87 1.45 -4.56
CA ALA A 98 11.37 0.84 -5.78
C ALA A 98 12.38 1.77 -6.47
N TYR A 99 13.32 1.13 -7.16
CA TYR A 99 14.37 1.78 -7.92
C TYR A 99 14.44 1.14 -9.30
N GLY A 100 14.54 1.98 -10.33
CA GLY A 100 14.63 1.55 -11.71
C GLY A 100 15.21 2.62 -12.62
N GLU A 101 15.33 2.29 -13.89
CA GLU A 101 15.81 3.19 -14.94
C GLU A 101 14.66 3.48 -15.92
N GLU A 102 14.49 4.74 -16.30
CA GLU A 102 13.42 5.17 -17.20
C GLU A 102 13.88 6.28 -18.17
N GLY A 103 13.31 6.27 -19.38
CA GLY A 103 13.42 7.38 -20.34
C GLY A 103 14.60 7.32 -21.31
N GLU A 104 14.63 8.30 -22.23
CA GLU A 104 15.79 8.65 -23.06
C GLU A 104 16.01 10.17 -23.01
N PRO A 105 17.12 10.68 -22.41
CA PRO A 105 18.22 9.91 -21.81
C PRO A 105 17.78 9.14 -20.55
N VAL A 106 18.54 8.10 -20.20
CA VAL A 106 18.23 7.23 -19.04
C VAL A 106 18.35 8.01 -17.74
N HIS A 107 17.26 8.04 -16.99
CA HIS A 107 17.16 8.59 -15.64
C HIS A 107 17.00 7.46 -14.63
N SER A 108 17.64 7.59 -13.46
CA SER A 108 17.33 6.73 -12.33
C SER A 108 16.04 7.23 -11.68
N ARG A 109 15.03 6.39 -11.52
CA ARG A 109 13.77 6.72 -10.85
C ARG A 109 13.69 6.00 -9.51
N ILE A 110 13.27 6.73 -8.48
CA ILE A 110 12.97 6.23 -7.14
C ILE A 110 11.53 6.61 -6.84
N TRP A 111 10.70 5.63 -6.47
CA TRP A 111 9.29 5.86 -6.17
C TRP A 111 8.80 4.94 -5.05
N PHE A 112 7.65 5.26 -4.48
CA PHE A 112 7.09 4.56 -3.31
C PHE A 112 5.77 3.87 -3.63
N PHE A 113 5.52 2.74 -2.96
CA PHE A 113 4.26 2.01 -2.97
C PHE A 113 3.73 1.85 -1.55
N SER A 114 2.43 1.91 -1.35
CA SER A 114 1.86 1.56 -0.04
C SER A 114 1.61 0.06 0.08
N THR A 115 2.01 -0.52 1.20
CA THR A 115 1.65 -1.90 1.58
C THR A 115 0.33 -1.98 2.34
N LEU A 116 -0.31 -0.84 2.62
CA LEU A 116 -1.57 -0.81 3.34
C LEU A 116 -2.71 -1.26 2.42
N ASN A 117 -3.44 -2.30 2.84
CA ASN A 117 -4.67 -2.70 2.17
C ASN A 117 -5.80 -1.73 2.56
N GLY A 118 -6.21 -0.88 1.62
CA GLY A 118 -7.26 0.13 1.80
C GLY A 118 -8.60 -0.23 1.20
N ASP A 119 -8.76 -1.43 0.66
CA ASP A 119 -9.99 -1.79 -0.01
C ASP A 119 -11.14 -1.94 1.01
N HIS A 120 -12.33 -1.44 0.69
CA HIS A 120 -13.54 -1.65 1.50
C HIS A 120 -14.32 -2.88 1.06
N ASN A 121 -13.72 -3.71 0.21
CA ASN A 121 -14.25 -5.00 -0.18
C ASN A 121 -13.87 -6.07 0.85
N VAL A 122 -14.86 -6.73 1.45
CA VAL A 122 -14.60 -7.87 2.36
C VAL A 122 -13.81 -8.97 1.65
N PHE A 123 -14.04 -9.17 0.34
CA PHE A 123 -13.40 -10.23 -0.44
C PHE A 123 -11.93 -9.98 -0.75
N SER A 124 -11.46 -8.73 -0.75
CA SER A 124 -10.04 -8.42 -0.96
C SER A 124 -9.16 -8.73 0.25
N HIS A 125 -9.77 -8.95 1.42
CA HIS A 125 -9.10 -9.36 2.65
C HIS A 125 -9.05 -10.88 2.83
N ILE A 126 -9.63 -11.64 1.89
CA ILE A 126 -9.69 -13.09 1.97
C ILE A 126 -8.58 -13.67 1.08
N HIS A 127 -7.49 -14.10 1.71
CA HIS A 127 -6.39 -14.81 1.06
C HIS A 127 -6.35 -16.30 1.43
N SER A 128 -7.04 -16.68 2.51
CA SER A 128 -7.11 -18.03 3.05
C SER A 128 -8.48 -18.34 3.67
N LEU A 129 -8.73 -19.62 3.97
CA LEU A 129 -9.92 -20.04 4.72
C LEU A 129 -9.91 -19.53 6.17
N GLU A 130 -8.73 -19.38 6.76
CA GLU A 130 -8.54 -18.77 8.08
C GLU A 130 -9.07 -17.33 8.11
N ASP A 131 -8.81 -16.53 7.08
CA ASP A 131 -9.28 -15.14 7.00
C ASP A 131 -10.81 -15.07 6.98
N ILE A 132 -11.46 -15.96 6.22
CA ILE A 132 -12.94 -16.07 6.19
C ILE A 132 -13.46 -16.37 7.59
N LYS A 133 -12.82 -17.32 8.29
CA LYS A 133 -13.25 -17.74 9.62
C LYS A 133 -13.05 -16.62 10.65
N GLU A 134 -11.96 -15.87 10.56
CA GLU A 134 -11.68 -14.74 11.43
C GLU A 134 -12.70 -13.61 11.22
N ILE A 135 -12.90 -13.18 9.98
CA ILE A 135 -13.90 -12.16 9.60
C ILE A 135 -15.30 -12.60 10.05
N TRP A 136 -15.64 -13.88 9.85
CA TRP A 136 -16.95 -14.40 10.24
C TRP A 136 -17.16 -14.42 11.76
N ASN A 137 -16.13 -14.70 12.54
CA ASN A 137 -16.21 -14.75 14.00
C ASN A 137 -16.16 -13.37 14.64
N GLN A 138 -15.29 -12.50 14.16
CA GLN A 138 -15.08 -11.16 14.72
C GLN A 138 -16.11 -10.15 14.19
N LYS A 139 -16.70 -10.41 13.01
CA LYS A 139 -17.58 -9.46 12.29
C LYS A 139 -16.94 -8.09 12.12
N GLU A 140 -15.61 -8.05 12.01
CA GLU A 140 -14.83 -6.82 11.96
C GLU A 140 -13.68 -7.00 10.98
N ILE A 141 -13.42 -5.97 10.19
CA ILE A 141 -12.23 -5.84 9.35
C ILE A 141 -11.50 -4.58 9.77
N THR A 142 -10.24 -4.74 10.16
CA THR A 142 -9.39 -3.61 10.54
C THR A 142 -8.73 -3.04 9.29
N LEU A 143 -9.01 -1.77 9.03
CA LEU A 143 -8.38 -0.97 7.98
C LEU A 143 -7.33 -0.09 8.62
N TYR A 144 -6.11 -0.19 8.12
CA TYR A 144 -4.98 0.56 8.66
C TYR A 144 -4.82 1.88 7.93
N LYS A 145 -4.77 2.97 8.70
CA LYS A 145 -4.48 4.31 8.19
C LYS A 145 -3.28 4.91 8.92
N PRO A 146 -2.42 5.68 8.25
CA PRO A 146 -1.37 6.42 8.92
C PRO A 146 -1.98 7.51 9.85
N ASP A 147 -1.24 7.86 10.90
CA ASP A 147 -1.63 8.91 11.87
C ASP A 147 -1.50 10.34 11.30
N ALA A 148 -0.80 10.49 10.17
CA ALA A 148 -0.55 11.78 9.54
C ALA A 148 -0.94 11.77 8.06
N LYS A 149 -1.46 12.91 7.60
CA LYS A 149 -1.75 13.17 6.17
C LYS A 149 -0.47 13.45 5.38
N ASN A 150 0.50 14.11 6.04
CA ASN A 150 1.79 14.41 5.47
C ASN A 150 2.80 13.49 6.14
N LEU A 151 3.44 12.66 5.34
CA LEU A 151 4.45 11.72 5.79
C LEU A 151 5.82 12.27 5.43
N HIS A 152 6.74 12.24 6.39
CA HIS A 152 8.06 12.81 6.18
C HIS A 152 9.04 11.76 5.68
N ILE A 153 9.85 12.15 4.69
CA ILE A 153 11.02 11.38 4.27
C ILE A 153 12.29 12.22 4.48
N LYS A 154 13.42 11.54 4.73
CA LYS A 154 14.73 12.18 4.79
C LYS A 154 15.63 11.56 3.74
N VAL A 155 16.30 12.40 2.98
CA VAL A 155 17.18 12.01 1.90
C VAL A 155 18.58 12.52 2.19
N PHE A 156 19.53 11.60 2.18
CA PHE A 156 20.95 11.87 2.31
C PHE A 156 21.66 11.33 1.07
N TYR A 157 22.53 12.12 0.45
CA TYR A 157 23.16 11.73 -0.80
C TYR A 157 24.68 11.91 -0.80
N GLY A 158 25.36 11.07 -1.56
CA GLY A 158 26.79 11.16 -1.82
C GLY A 158 27.13 12.30 -2.77
N LYS A 159 28.39 12.74 -2.72
CA LYS A 159 28.87 13.94 -3.44
C LYS A 159 28.63 13.94 -4.95
N LYS A 160 28.65 12.78 -5.64
CA LYS A 160 28.43 12.75 -7.11
C LYS A 160 26.98 13.01 -7.51
N LEU A 161 26.05 12.90 -6.57
CA LEU A 161 24.61 13.13 -6.78
C LEU A 161 24.20 14.58 -6.50
N GLU A 162 25.12 15.41 -6.01
CA GLU A 162 24.85 16.83 -5.75
C GLU A 162 24.42 17.54 -7.04
N GLY A 163 23.23 18.16 -7.00
CA GLY A 163 22.63 18.85 -8.15
C GLY A 163 22.11 17.92 -9.26
N LYS A 164 22.03 16.61 -9.03
CA LYS A 164 21.48 15.62 -9.98
C LYS A 164 20.13 15.04 -9.59
N ILE A 165 19.63 15.38 -8.40
CA ILE A 165 18.42 14.80 -7.85
C ILE A 165 17.29 15.81 -8.01
N ASP A 166 16.30 15.44 -8.82
CA ASP A 166 15.08 16.21 -8.99
C ASP A 166 13.97 15.55 -8.15
N ILE A 167 13.30 16.35 -7.34
CA ILE A 167 12.20 15.91 -6.47
C ILE A 167 10.90 16.25 -7.19
N TYR A 168 10.06 15.25 -7.41
CA TYR A 168 8.77 15.37 -8.10
C TYR A 168 7.61 15.02 -7.19
#